data_AF-A0A9D3SUY4-F1
#
_entry.id   AF-A0A9D3SUY4-F1
#
_cell.length_a   1.000
_cell.length_b   1.000
_cell.length_c   1.000
_cell.angle_alpha   90.00
_cell.angle_beta   90.00
_cell.angle_gamma   90.00
#
_symmetry.space_group_name_H-M   'P 1'
#
loop_
_entity.id
_entity.type
_entity.pdbx_description
1 polymer ?
#
loop_
_entity_poly.entity_id
_entity_poly.type
_entity_poly.pdbx_seq_one_letter_code
_entity_poly.pdbx_strand_id
1 'polypeptide(L)'
;MEQREEATADRGAGGSIALLPLLQAEHDRRTLRLLRENLEEEAQIMKDVPGWKVGESVFHTDRWVTPLTDELYHLRPQEELVHKRFGFQWYM
;
A
#
# COMPACT_ATOMS: atom_id res chain seq x y z
N MET A 1 15.24 8.08 -35.55
CA MET A 1 14.82 8.41 -34.16
C MET A 1 14.01 7.26 -33.59
N GLU A 2 13.01 6.78 -34.34
CA GLU A 2 12.14 5.63 -34.03
C GLU A 2 12.87 4.33 -33.61
N GLN A 3 13.89 3.90 -34.36
CA GLN A 3 14.67 2.68 -34.01
C GLN A 3 15.50 2.78 -32.72
N ARG A 4 15.75 4.01 -32.20
CA ARG A 4 16.45 4.20 -30.92
C ARG A 4 15.51 4.08 -29.73
N GLU A 5 14.25 4.52 -29.89
CA GLU A 5 13.20 4.37 -28.88
C GLU A 5 12.85 2.89 -28.64
N GLU A 6 12.72 2.12 -29.72
CA GLU A 6 12.41 0.70 -29.67
C GLU A 6 13.53 -0.11 -28.98
N ALA A 7 14.79 0.20 -29.29
CA ALA A 7 15.96 -0.43 -28.66
C ALA A 7 16.21 0.00 -27.20
N THR A 8 15.67 1.14 -26.76
CA THR A 8 15.66 1.54 -25.34
C THR A 8 14.52 0.88 -24.57
N ALA A 9 13.35 0.71 -25.20
CA ALA A 9 12.20 0.04 -24.59
C ALA A 9 12.50 -1.45 -24.31
N ASP A 10 13.12 -2.14 -25.27
CA ASP A 10 13.40 -3.58 -25.14
C ASP A 10 14.45 -3.90 -24.06
N ARG A 11 15.50 -3.07 -23.94
CA ARG A 11 16.52 -3.21 -22.86
C ARG A 11 16.01 -2.79 -21.47
N GLY A 12 15.16 -1.77 -21.39
CA GLY A 12 14.59 -1.29 -20.13
C GLY A 12 13.51 -2.23 -19.58
N ALA A 13 12.69 -2.80 -20.46
CA ALA A 13 11.58 -3.67 -20.07
C ALA A 13 12.07 -4.99 -19.46
N GLY A 14 13.08 -5.65 -20.05
CA GLY A 14 13.56 -6.95 -19.55
C GLY A 14 14.09 -6.92 -18.12
N GLY A 15 14.80 -5.83 -17.75
CA GLY A 15 15.32 -5.64 -16.39
C GLY A 15 14.22 -5.37 -15.36
N SER A 16 13.25 -4.51 -15.69
CA SER A 16 12.11 -4.24 -14.80
C SER A 16 11.25 -5.48 -14.61
N ILE A 17 10.91 -6.20 -15.69
CA ILE A 17 10.06 -7.40 -15.66
C ILE A 17 10.64 -8.49 -14.75
N ALA A 18 11.96 -8.68 -14.74
CA ALA A 18 12.61 -9.66 -13.87
C ALA A 18 12.51 -9.30 -12.37
N LEU A 19 12.46 -8.01 -12.03
CA LEU A 19 12.41 -7.54 -10.64
C LEU A 19 10.98 -7.39 -10.09
N LEU A 20 9.99 -7.21 -10.97
CA LEU A 20 8.59 -7.01 -10.59
C LEU A 20 8.05 -8.06 -9.60
N PRO A 21 8.29 -9.37 -9.75
CA PRO A 21 7.76 -10.37 -8.81
C PRO A 21 8.27 -10.18 -7.38
N LEU A 22 9.54 -9.79 -7.23
CA LEU A 22 10.14 -9.54 -5.91
C LEU A 22 9.57 -8.27 -5.28
N LEU A 23 9.52 -7.18 -6.06
CA LEU A 23 8.99 -5.90 -5.58
C LEU A 23 7.49 -6.01 -5.22
N GLN A 24 6.72 -6.76 -6.01
CA GLN A 24 5.31 -7.02 -5.72
C GLN A 24 5.16 -7.82 -4.42
N ALA A 25 5.91 -8.91 -4.25
CA ALA A 25 5.84 -9.72 -3.03
C ALA A 25 6.25 -8.93 -1.77
N GLU A 26 7.26 -8.06 -1.88
CA GLU A 26 7.65 -7.17 -0.78
C GLU A 26 6.57 -6.13 -0.47
N HIS A 27 5.97 -5.54 -1.51
CA HIS A 27 4.86 -4.60 -1.35
C HIS A 27 3.65 -5.27 -0.67
N ASP A 28 3.24 -6.44 -1.13
CA ASP A 28 2.11 -7.19 -0.56
C ASP A 28 2.37 -7.52 0.92
N ARG A 29 3.56 -8.01 1.25
CA ARG A 29 3.96 -8.28 2.64
C ARG A 29 3.93 -7.03 3.50
N ARG A 30 4.39 -5.89 2.98
CA ARG A 30 4.38 -4.62 3.71
C ARG A 30 2.96 -4.17 3.99
N THR A 31 2.07 -4.23 3.00
CA THR A 31 0.67 -3.82 3.13
C THR A 31 -0.08 -4.69 4.15
N LEU A 32 0.10 -6.01 4.09
CA LEU A 32 -0.55 -6.93 5.04
C LEU A 32 -0.05 -6.76 6.48
N ARG A 33 1.24 -6.44 6.67
CA ARG A 33 1.80 -6.15 8.00
C ARG A 33 1.17 -4.90 8.62
N LEU A 34 1.08 -3.82 7.85
CA LEU A 34 0.47 -2.57 8.32
C LEU A 34 -1.01 -2.76 8.69
N LEU A 35 -1.77 -3.46 7.84
CA LEU A 35 -3.16 -3.77 8.15
C LEU A 35 -3.29 -4.61 9.43
N ARG A 36 -2.41 -5.60 9.60
CA ARG A 36 -2.42 -6.44 10.80
C ARG A 36 -2.17 -5.63 12.07
N GLU A 37 -1.17 -4.75 12.05
CA GLU A 37 -0.86 -3.85 13.16
C GLU A 37 -2.02 -2.89 13.45
N ASN A 38 -2.63 -2.31 12.41
CA ASN A 38 -3.78 -1.41 12.58
C ASN A 38 -4.99 -2.14 13.18
N LEU A 39 -5.25 -3.40 12.80
CA LEU A 39 -6.32 -4.21 13.38
C LEU A 39 -6.07 -4.55 14.86
N GLU A 40 -4.81 -4.79 15.24
CA GLU A 40 -4.44 -5.06 16.63
C GLU A 40 -4.62 -3.82 17.51
N GLU A 41 -4.19 -2.65 17.02
CA GLU A 41 -4.41 -1.37 17.70
C GLU A 41 -5.90 -0.99 17.75
N GLU A 42 -6.66 -1.20 16.67
CA GLU A 42 -8.10 -0.99 16.64
C GLU A 42 -8.80 -1.83 17.70
N ALA A 43 -8.42 -3.11 17.85
CA ALA A 43 -8.98 -3.97 18.88
C ALA A 43 -8.73 -3.45 20.29
N GLN A 44 -7.55 -2.87 20.53
CA GLN A 44 -7.18 -2.32 21.82
C GLN A 44 -7.91 -1.00 22.11
N ILE A 45 -8.03 -0.13 21.12
CA ILE A 45 -8.65 1.20 21.24
C ILE A 45 -10.18 1.08 21.35
N MET A 46 -10.79 0.18 20.58
CA MET A 46 -12.25 0.09 20.45
C MET A 46 -12.92 -0.93 21.39
N LYS A 47 -12.15 -1.56 22.29
CA LYS A 47 -12.65 -2.58 23.23
C LYS A 47 -13.85 -2.13 24.09
N ASP A 48 -13.95 -0.83 24.40
CA ASP A 48 -14.94 -0.27 25.32
C ASP A 48 -16.17 0.32 24.58
N VAL A 49 -16.20 0.25 23.24
CA VAL A 49 -17.27 0.85 22.43
C VAL A 49 -18.34 -0.21 22.10
N PRO A 50 -19.60 -0.05 22.57
CA PRO A 50 -20.63 -1.06 22.34
C PRO A 50 -21.02 -1.11 20.85
N GLY A 51 -21.06 -2.33 20.30
CA GLY A 51 -21.47 -2.57 18.91
C GLY A 51 -20.35 -2.41 17.87
N TRP A 52 -19.13 -2.07 18.28
CA TRP A 52 -17.98 -2.03 17.38
C TRP A 52 -17.48 -3.43 17.05
N LYS A 53 -17.28 -3.73 15.77
CA LYS A 53 -16.65 -4.95 15.29
C LYS A 53 -15.33 -4.62 14.63
N VAL A 54 -14.24 -5.08 15.23
CA VAL A 54 -12.89 -4.88 14.72
C VAL A 54 -12.75 -5.53 13.34
N GLY A 55 -12.23 -4.78 12.37
CA GLY A 55 -11.98 -5.28 11.01
C GLY A 55 -13.23 -5.65 10.20
N GLU A 56 -14.41 -5.13 10.55
CA GLU A 56 -15.61 -5.29 9.73
C GLU A 56 -15.45 -4.52 8.40
N SER A 57 -15.59 -5.24 7.28
CA SER A 57 -15.54 -4.62 5.95
C SER A 57 -16.73 -3.70 5.73
N VAL A 58 -16.47 -2.48 5.24
CA VAL A 58 -17.52 -1.52 4.83
C VAL A 58 -18.22 -1.98 3.54
N PHE A 59 -17.59 -2.87 2.77
CA PHE A 59 -18.12 -3.37 1.51
C PHE A 59 -18.94 -4.64 1.70
N HIS A 60 -20.03 -4.75 0.93
CA HIS A 60 -20.90 -5.93 0.89
C HIS A 60 -20.29 -7.13 0.13
N THR A 61 -18.97 -7.17 -0.06
CA THR A 61 -18.28 -8.20 -0.86
C THR A 61 -17.10 -8.79 -0.10
N ASP A 62 -16.90 -10.09 -0.23
CA ASP A 62 -15.75 -10.81 0.35
C ASP A 62 -14.46 -10.70 -0.48
N ARG A 63 -14.44 -9.83 -1.50
CA ARG A 63 -13.27 -9.63 -2.36
C ARG A 63 -12.24 -8.74 -1.67
N TRP A 64 -10.97 -8.99 -1.95
CA TRP A 64 -9.91 -8.08 -1.54
C TRP A 64 -10.10 -6.71 -2.17
N VAL A 65 -10.02 -5.67 -1.34
CA VAL A 65 -10.04 -4.27 -1.76
C VAL A 65 -8.68 -3.68 -1.40
N THR A 66 -8.04 -3.02 -2.37
CA THR A 66 -6.77 -2.34 -2.12
C THR A 66 -6.98 -1.24 -1.11
N PRO A 67 -6.26 -1.25 0.04
CA PRO A 67 -6.47 -0.28 1.08
C PRO A 67 -6.04 1.12 0.63
N LEU A 68 -6.71 2.14 1.15
CA LEU A 68 -6.33 3.53 0.91
C LEU A 68 -5.05 3.87 1.69
N THR A 69 -4.27 4.83 1.19
CA THR A 69 -3.09 5.33 1.92
C THR A 69 -3.46 5.81 3.32
N ASP A 70 -4.59 6.47 3.46
CA ASP A 70 -5.05 6.97 4.76
C ASP A 70 -5.42 5.81 5.71
N GLU A 71 -6.02 4.73 5.21
CA GLU A 71 -6.33 3.51 5.99
C GLU A 71 -5.07 2.79 6.49
N LEU A 72 -3.97 2.85 5.75
CA LEU A 72 -2.71 2.25 6.18
C LEU A 72 -1.95 3.12 7.18
N TYR A 73 -2.03 4.46 7.06
CA TYR A 73 -1.14 5.38 7.77
C TYR A 73 -1.82 6.25 8.84
N HIS A 74 -3.12 6.13 9.10
CA HIS A 74 -3.83 6.99 10.08
C HIS A 74 -3.34 6.87 11.54
N LEU A 75 -2.81 5.72 11.95
CA LEU A 75 -2.23 5.52 13.30
C LEU A 75 -0.74 5.88 13.38
N ARG A 76 -0.12 6.20 12.24
CA ARG A 76 1.31 6.51 12.14
C ARG A 76 1.56 8.01 12.26
N PRO A 77 2.81 8.44 12.52
CA PRO A 77 3.14 9.86 12.53
C PRO A 77 2.72 10.55 11.23
N GLN A 78 2.19 11.77 11.34
CA GLN A 78 1.67 12.52 10.20
C GLN A 78 2.72 12.73 9.09
N GLU A 79 4.00 12.84 9.47
CA GLU A 79 5.13 12.96 8.54
C GLU A 79 5.20 11.79 7.55
N GLU A 80 4.95 10.56 8.02
CA GLU A 80 4.96 9.37 7.16
C GLU A 80 3.83 9.40 6.13
N LEU A 81 2.63 9.80 6.56
CA LEU A 81 1.48 9.95 5.68
C LEU A 81 1.76 11.01 4.60
N VAL A 82 2.24 12.18 5.00
CA VAL A 82 2.59 13.28 4.09
C VAL A 82 3.65 12.84 3.10
N HIS A 83 4.71 12.18 3.56
CA HIS A 83 5.76 11.65 2.70
C HIS A 83 5.23 10.59 1.72
N LYS A 84 4.32 9.70 2.14
CA LYS A 84 3.74 8.70 1.26
C LYS A 84 2.79 9.29 0.23
N ARG A 85 2.06 10.34 0.58
CA ARG A 85 1.08 11.01 -0.31
C ARG A 85 1.75 11.95 -1.30
N PHE A 86 2.73 12.74 -0.86
CA PHE A 86 3.31 13.83 -1.65
C PHE A 86 4.81 13.68 -1.93
N GLY A 87 5.49 12.71 -1.33
CA GLY A 87 6.95 12.57 -1.46
C GLY A 87 7.41 12.47 -2.92
N PHE A 88 6.71 11.71 -3.75
CA PHE A 88 7.05 11.65 -5.18
C PHE A 88 6.94 13.00 -5.88
N GLN A 89 5.93 13.82 -5.54
CA GLN A 89 5.72 15.14 -6.15
C GLN A 89 6.73 16.19 -5.66
N TRP A 90 7.21 16.07 -4.42
CA TRP A 90 8.14 17.04 -3.84
C TRP A 90 9.61 16.72 -4.16
N TYR A 91 9.92 15.48 -4.53
CA TYR A 91 11.29 15.04 -4.83
C TYR A 91 11.65 15.04 -6.33
N MET A 92 10.68 15.29 -7.21
CA MET A 92 10.92 15.62 -8.64
C MET A 92 10.89 17.13 -8.85
#